data_AF-A0A5C9CGC9-F1
#
_entry.id   AF-A0A5C9CGC9-F1
#
_cell.length_a   1.000
_cell.length_b   1.000
_cell.length_c   1.000
_cell.angle_alpha   90.00
_cell.angle_beta   90.00
_cell.angle_gamma   90.00
#
_symmetry.space_group_name_H-M   'P 1'
#
loop_
_entity.id
_entity.type
_entity.pdbx_description
1 polymer ?
#
loop_
_entity_poly.entity_id
_entity_poly.type
_entity_poly.pdbx_seq_one_letter_code
_entity_poly.pdbx_strand_id
1 'polypeptide(L)'
;MGSAPYLGGGFGHFYAYAPTKIEYAIDRFAMEVKRQMDVLNRRLAESPYVGGEAYTIADMAIWPWYGALAKGLIYEAGEFLQVQAYTHVIRWADEIANRPAVQRGRMVNRVTGPLEAQLHERHDASDFDTFTQDKLQAAQ
;
A
#
# COMPACT_ATOMS: atom_id res chain seq x y z
N MET A 1 -3.68 4.80 13.40
CA MET A 1 -4.57 5.14 12.27
C MET A 1 -5.43 3.93 11.91
N GLY A 2 -6.69 4.13 11.54
CA GLY A 2 -7.61 3.05 11.17
C GLY A 2 -7.57 2.72 9.67
N SER A 3 -6.40 2.40 9.11
CA SER A 3 -6.21 2.27 7.66
C SER A 3 -7.13 1.21 7.03
N ALA A 4 -7.14 -0.01 7.56
CA ALA A 4 -7.92 -1.11 6.98
C ALA A 4 -9.44 -0.86 6.92
N PRO A 5 -10.14 -0.45 8.00
CA PRO A 5 -11.59 -0.23 7.92
C PRO A 5 -11.99 1.00 7.11
N TYR A 6 -11.22 2.10 7.12
CA TYR A 6 -11.59 3.33 6.41
C TYR A 6 -11.15 3.35 4.95
N LEU A 7 -9.92 2.93 4.66
CA LEU A 7 -9.42 2.84 3.28
C LEU A 7 -9.88 1.55 2.59
N GLY A 8 -9.73 0.39 3.22
CA GLY A 8 -10.10 -0.90 2.62
C GLY A 8 -11.60 -1.18 2.67
N GLY A 9 -12.15 -1.23 3.88
CA GLY A 9 -13.57 -1.57 4.12
C GLY A 9 -14.55 -0.45 3.76
N GLY A 10 -14.11 0.81 3.82
CA GLY A 10 -14.88 1.99 3.46
C GLY A 10 -14.64 2.38 2.00
N PHE A 11 -13.67 3.25 1.78
CA PHE A 11 -13.43 3.86 0.47
C PHE A 11 -13.21 2.81 -0.63
N GLY A 12 -12.28 1.88 -0.44
CA GLY A 12 -11.95 0.83 -1.40
C GLY A 12 -13.14 -0.05 -1.75
N HIS A 13 -13.98 -0.42 -0.77
CA HIS A 13 -15.22 -1.14 -1.04
C HIS A 13 -16.17 -0.35 -1.94
N PHE A 14 -16.58 0.86 -1.53
CA PHE A 14 -17.58 1.64 -2.28
C PHE A 14 -17.04 2.21 -3.60
N TYR A 15 -15.75 2.48 -3.68
CA TYR A 15 -15.08 3.03 -4.86
C TYR A 15 -14.71 1.94 -5.87
N ALA A 16 -14.12 0.82 -5.46
CA ALA A 16 -13.57 -0.18 -6.39
C ALA A 16 -14.45 -1.44 -6.55
N TYR A 17 -15.07 -1.93 -5.48
CA TYR A 17 -15.68 -3.26 -5.48
C TYR A 17 -17.21 -3.28 -5.56
N ALA A 18 -17.89 -2.31 -4.93
CA ALA A 18 -19.34 -2.30 -4.86
C ALA A 18 -19.97 -2.28 -6.28
N PRO A 19 -21.00 -3.11 -6.55
CA PRO A 19 -21.60 -3.23 -7.87
C PRO A 19 -22.39 -1.98 -8.29
N THR A 20 -22.63 -1.05 -7.36
CA THR A 20 -23.33 0.21 -7.60
C THR A 20 -22.57 1.34 -6.93
N LYS A 21 -22.40 2.47 -7.62
CA LYS A 21 -21.75 3.65 -7.07
C LYS A 21 -22.73 4.42 -6.21
N ILE A 22 -22.48 4.45 -4.90
CA ILE A 22 -23.29 5.14 -3.91
C ILE A 22 -22.55 6.42 -3.53
N GLU A 23 -22.93 7.54 -4.15
CA GLU A 23 -22.28 8.85 -3.99
C GLU A 23 -22.03 9.20 -2.52
N TYR A 24 -23.07 9.13 -1.67
CA TYR A 24 -22.95 9.39 -0.23
C TYR A 24 -21.85 8.57 0.46
N ALA A 25 -21.75 7.27 0.14
CA ALA A 25 -20.78 6.40 0.76
C ALA A 25 -19.37 6.70 0.25
N ILE A 26 -19.22 6.92 -1.06
CA ILE A 26 -17.96 7.29 -1.70
C ILE A 26 -17.46 8.60 -1.09
N ASP A 27 -18.28 9.65 -1.05
CA ASP A 27 -17.92 10.96 -0.50
C ASP A 27 -17.52 10.87 0.97
N ARG A 28 -18.31 10.16 1.78
CA ARG A 28 -18.04 9.96 3.21
C ARG A 28 -16.66 9.35 3.43
N PHE A 29 -16.35 8.25 2.73
CA PHE A 29 -15.10 7.55 2.95
C PHE A 29 -13.91 8.17 2.22
N ALA A 30 -14.13 8.83 1.07
CA ALA A 30 -13.10 9.62 0.39
C ALA A 30 -12.65 10.79 1.26
N MET A 31 -13.59 11.51 1.88
CA MET A 31 -13.29 12.59 2.81
C MET A 31 -12.46 12.11 3.99
N GLU A 32 -12.83 10.98 4.60
CA GLU A 32 -12.07 10.42 5.74
C GLU A 32 -10.70 9.89 5.32
N VAL A 33 -10.56 9.26 4.15
CA VAL A 33 -9.25 8.84 3.62
C VAL A 33 -8.36 10.06 3.37
N LYS A 34 -8.87 11.13 2.77
CA LYS A 34 -8.12 12.39 2.59
C LYS A 34 -7.71 13.01 3.93
N ARG A 35 -8.56 12.94 4.96
CA ARG A 35 -8.23 13.39 6.32
C ARG A 35 -7.12 12.55 6.94
N GLN A 36 -7.15 11.22 6.80
CA GLN A 36 -6.10 10.34 7.32
C GLN A 36 -4.77 10.52 6.57
N MET A 37 -4.82 10.71 5.24
CA MET A 37 -3.66 11.08 4.44
C MET A 37 -3.06 12.42 4.90
N ASP A 38 -3.88 13.43 5.20
CA ASP A 38 -3.41 14.72 5.70
C ASP A 38 -2.77 14.60 7.11
N VAL A 39 -3.40 13.85 8.02
CA VAL A 39 -2.80 13.55 9.35
C VAL A 39 -1.43 12.88 9.20
N LEU A 40 -1.33 11.86 8.35
CA LEU A 40 -0.06 11.17 8.10
C LEU A 40 0.97 12.11 7.46
N ASN A 41 0.55 12.92 6.48
CA ASN A 41 1.42 13.85 5.78
C ASN A 41 2.01 14.90 6.73
N ARG A 42 1.19 15.47 7.62
CA ARG A 42 1.66 16.42 8.64
C ARG A 42 2.60 15.77 9.63
N ARG A 43 2.29 14.55 10.09
CA ARG A 43 3.19 13.82 11.00
C ARG A 43 4.56 13.57 10.35
N LEU A 44 4.57 13.16 9.09
CA LEU A 44 5.80 12.89 8.34
C LEU A 44 6.53 14.18 7.96
N ALA A 45 5.88 15.34 7.92
CA ALA A 45 6.58 16.62 7.74
C ALA A 45 7.58 16.89 8.88
N GLU A 46 7.29 16.39 10.09
CA GLU A 46 8.08 16.62 11.30
C GLU A 46 9.07 15.50 11.61
N SER A 47 8.93 14.33 10.99
CA SER A 47 9.71 13.14 11.35
C SER A 47 9.87 12.19 10.17
N PRO A 48 11.01 11.47 10.05
CA PRO A 48 11.22 10.54 8.94
C PRO A 48 10.23 9.37 8.93
N TYR A 49 9.84 8.87 10.11
CA TYR A 49 8.91 7.76 10.26
C TYR A 49 7.74 8.13 11.16
N VAL A 50 6.68 7.33 11.12
CA VAL A 50 5.44 7.61 11.87
C VAL A 50 5.72 7.70 13.38
N GLY A 51 6.56 6.77 13.88
CA GLY A 51 6.91 6.66 15.29
C GLY A 51 8.03 7.61 15.76
N GLY A 52 8.71 8.33 14.86
CA GLY A 52 9.89 9.13 15.21
C GLY A 52 11.05 8.94 14.23
N GLU A 53 12.27 9.01 14.76
CA GLU A 53 13.51 8.91 13.98
C GLU A 53 13.77 7.51 13.39
N ALA A 54 13.14 6.47 13.95
CA ALA A 54 13.38 5.08 13.56
C ALA A 54 12.16 4.45 12.89
N TYR A 55 12.44 3.56 11.93
CA TYR A 55 11.44 2.69 11.31
C TYR A 55 10.91 1.70 12.34
N THR A 56 9.58 1.61 12.47
CA THR A 56 8.94 0.73 13.45
C THR A 56 7.82 -0.11 12.84
N ILE A 57 7.23 -0.97 13.66
CA ILE A 57 6.01 -1.71 13.30
C ILE A 57 4.83 -0.79 12.96
N ALA A 58 4.83 0.48 13.41
CA ALA A 58 3.80 1.44 13.02
C ALA A 58 3.87 1.72 11.51
N ASP A 59 5.07 1.90 10.96
CA ASP A 59 5.29 2.08 9.54
C ASP A 59 4.93 0.80 8.77
N MET A 60 5.32 -0.37 9.28
CA MET A 60 4.94 -1.67 8.70
C MET A 60 3.43 -1.85 8.61
N ALA A 61 2.68 -1.39 9.62
CA ALA A 61 1.22 -1.52 9.66
C ALA A 61 0.52 -0.53 8.71
N ILE A 62 1.10 0.65 8.51
CA ILE A 62 0.49 1.74 7.74
C ILE A 62 0.85 1.65 6.25
N TRP A 63 2.09 1.27 5.93
CA TRP A 63 2.63 1.32 4.57
C TRP A 63 1.89 0.45 3.55
N PRO A 64 1.50 -0.81 3.85
CA PRO A 64 0.73 -1.63 2.91
C PRO A 64 -0.63 -1.03 2.52
N TRP A 65 -1.12 -0.04 3.26
CA TRP A 65 -2.34 0.70 2.97
C TRP A 65 -2.04 2.06 2.34
N TYR A 66 -1.53 3.00 3.12
CA TYR A 66 -1.36 4.39 2.67
C TYR A 66 -0.12 4.59 1.80
N GLY A 67 0.94 3.82 2.05
CA GLY A 67 2.10 3.78 1.14
C GLY A 67 1.71 3.15 -0.20
N ALA A 68 0.97 2.04 -0.17
CA ALA A 68 0.47 1.41 -1.39
C ALA A 68 -0.46 2.32 -2.19
N LEU A 69 -1.38 3.03 -1.53
CA LEU A 69 -2.23 4.05 -2.17
C LEU A 69 -1.37 5.18 -2.78
N ALA A 70 -0.39 5.68 -2.01
CA ALA A 70 0.52 6.73 -2.47
C ALA A 70 1.30 6.33 -3.73
N LYS A 71 1.66 5.04 -3.83
CA LYS A 71 2.36 4.45 -4.95
C LYS A 71 1.45 3.97 -6.09
N GLY A 72 0.13 4.21 -6.01
CA GLY A 72 -0.83 3.80 -7.04
C GLY A 72 -1.03 2.29 -7.15
N LEU A 73 -0.71 1.52 -6.11
CA LEU A 73 -0.73 0.06 -6.11
C LEU A 73 -2.08 -0.55 -5.76
N ILE A 74 -3.02 0.26 -5.27
CA ILE A 74 -4.36 -0.17 -4.89
C ILE A 74 -5.41 0.81 -5.42
N TYR A 75 -6.52 0.25 -5.89
CA TYR A 75 -7.76 0.94 -6.29
C TYR A 75 -7.68 1.97 -7.42
N GLU A 76 -6.51 2.25 -8.00
CA GLU A 76 -6.34 3.27 -9.06
C GLU A 76 -6.95 4.64 -8.68
N ALA A 77 -6.95 4.97 -7.38
CA ALA A 77 -7.67 6.11 -6.83
C ALA A 77 -6.80 7.37 -6.64
N GLY A 78 -5.58 7.37 -7.19
CA GLY A 78 -4.59 8.42 -6.96
C GLY A 78 -5.07 9.80 -7.37
N GLU A 79 -5.61 9.92 -8.58
CA GLU A 79 -6.17 11.16 -9.12
C GLU A 79 -7.39 11.62 -8.32
N PHE A 80 -8.35 10.71 -8.08
CA PHE A 80 -9.59 10.98 -7.35
C PHE A 80 -9.33 11.54 -5.94
N LEU A 81 -8.38 10.95 -5.22
CA LEU A 81 -8.01 11.38 -3.87
C LEU A 81 -6.97 12.50 -3.84
N GLN A 82 -6.45 12.93 -4.99
CA GLN A 82 -5.37 13.91 -5.14
C GLN A 82 -4.12 13.53 -4.34
N VAL A 83 -3.71 12.27 -4.46
CA VAL A 83 -2.61 11.68 -3.70
C VAL A 83 -1.30 12.44 -3.85
N GLN A 84 -1.05 13.02 -5.03
CA GLN A 84 0.12 13.83 -5.36
C GLN A 84 0.34 15.04 -4.43
N ALA A 85 -0.70 15.52 -3.74
CA ALA A 85 -0.59 16.64 -2.80
C ALA A 85 0.11 16.25 -1.48
N TYR A 86 0.19 14.96 -1.15
CA TYR A 86 0.75 14.47 0.11
C TYR A 86 2.24 14.13 -0.02
N THR A 87 3.06 15.14 -0.29
CA THR A 87 4.49 15.00 -0.63
C THR A 87 5.31 14.27 0.44
N HIS A 88 5.02 14.47 1.72
CA HIS A 88 5.74 13.78 2.80
C HIS A 88 5.35 12.31 2.91
N VAL A 89 4.10 11.97 2.63
CA VAL A 89 3.65 10.57 2.51
C VAL A 89 4.34 9.89 1.33
N ILE A 90 4.44 10.56 0.18
CA ILE A 90 5.12 10.01 -1.00
C ILE A 90 6.59 9.70 -0.69
N ARG A 91 7.33 10.66 -0.10
CA ARG A 91 8.73 10.47 0.30
C ARG A 91 8.89 9.29 1.27
N TRP A 92 8.08 9.22 2.32
CA TRP A 92 8.10 8.08 3.27
C TRP A 92 7.75 6.76 2.59
N ALA A 93 6.79 6.78 1.65
CA ALA A 93 6.39 5.59 0.93
C ALA A 93 7.53 5.07 0.04
N ASP A 94 8.26 5.96 -0.64
CA ASP A 94 9.42 5.64 -1.47
C ASP A 94 10.59 5.09 -0.65
N GLU A 95 10.92 5.74 0.47
CA GLU A 95 11.99 5.29 1.37
C GLU A 95 11.75 3.86 1.87
N ILE A 96 10.52 3.55 2.28
CA ILE A 96 10.17 2.21 2.73
C ILE A 96 10.10 1.21 1.56
N ALA A 97 9.62 1.62 0.39
CA ALA A 97 9.58 0.76 -0.81
C ALA A 97 10.97 0.28 -1.24
N ASN A 98 12.01 1.07 -0.98
CA ASN A 98 13.39 0.76 -1.31
C ASN A 98 14.07 -0.20 -0.33
N ARG A 99 13.41 -0.57 0.78
CA ARG A 99 13.98 -1.52 1.75
C ARG A 99 13.95 -2.94 1.16
N PRO A 100 15.08 -3.68 1.13
CA PRO A 100 15.11 -5.03 0.57
C PRO A 100 14.12 -6.00 1.25
N ALA A 101 13.92 -5.85 2.55
CA ALA A 101 12.95 -6.67 3.29
C ALA A 101 11.49 -6.36 2.90
N VAL A 102 11.17 -5.10 2.57
CA VAL A 102 9.84 -4.71 2.10
C VAL A 102 9.60 -5.23 0.69
N GLN A 103 10.60 -5.15 -0.19
CA GLN A 103 10.52 -5.71 -1.53
C GLN A 103 10.23 -7.21 -1.49
N ARG A 104 11.00 -7.98 -0.71
CA ARG A 104 10.77 -9.43 -0.53
C ARG A 104 9.42 -9.73 0.14
N GLY A 105 9.11 -9.05 1.24
CA GLY A 105 7.88 -9.31 2.01
C GLY A 105 6.61 -9.08 1.19
N ARG A 106 6.61 -8.13 0.26
CA ARG A 106 5.48 -7.84 -0.64
C ARG A 106 5.24 -8.89 -1.72
N MET A 107 6.19 -9.79 -1.95
CA MET A 107 6.05 -10.86 -2.95
C MET A 107 5.33 -12.08 -2.37
N VAL A 108 5.49 -12.31 -1.07
CA VAL A 108 4.97 -13.50 -0.38
C VAL A 108 3.44 -13.51 -0.39
N ASN A 109 2.87 -14.65 -0.76
CA ASN A 109 1.43 -14.89 -0.94
C ASN A 109 0.73 -13.98 -1.95
N ARG A 110 1.50 -13.31 -2.81
CA ARG A 110 0.96 -12.42 -3.83
C ARG A 110 0.65 -13.19 -5.11
N VAL A 111 -0.59 -13.09 -5.58
CA VAL A 111 -1.11 -13.80 -6.77
C VAL A 111 -1.53 -12.85 -7.90
N THR A 112 -1.17 -11.57 -7.78
CA THR A 112 -1.54 -10.51 -8.74
C THR A 112 -0.37 -9.54 -8.99
N GLY A 113 -0.37 -8.88 -10.15
CA GLY A 113 0.70 -7.96 -10.58
C GLY A 113 1.75 -8.63 -11.47
N PRO A 114 2.94 -8.03 -11.63
CA PRO A 114 4.04 -8.64 -12.40
C PRO A 114 4.46 -10.00 -11.83
N LEU A 115 4.77 -10.97 -12.69
CA LEU A 115 5.04 -12.36 -12.28
C LEU A 115 6.31 -12.48 -11.44
N GLU A 116 7.32 -11.68 -11.74
CA GLU A 116 8.57 -11.58 -10.99
C GLU A 116 8.39 -11.03 -9.57
N ALA A 117 7.23 -10.42 -9.28
CA ALA A 117 6.86 -9.92 -7.97
C ALA A 117 5.87 -10.84 -7.22
N GLN A 118 5.59 -12.03 -7.74
CA GLN A 118 4.68 -13.01 -7.16
C GLN A 118 5.46 -14.22 -6.63
N LEU A 119 5.33 -14.48 -5.33
CA LEU A 119 5.80 -15.70 -4.67
C LEU A 119 4.62 -16.28 -3.89
N HIS A 120 3.94 -17.28 -4.46
CA HIS A 120 2.67 -17.78 -3.92
C HIS A 120 2.81 -18.38 -2.51
N GLU A 121 3.91 -19.06 -2.25
CA GLU A 121 4.26 -19.60 -0.94
C GLU A 121 5.75 -19.40 -0.66
N ARG A 122 6.10 -19.26 0.62
CA ARG A 122 7.49 -19.17 1.06
C ARG A 122 7.72 -20.17 2.17
N HIS A 123 8.64 -21.09 1.95
CA HIS A 123 9.08 -22.13 2.88
C HIS A 123 10.59 -22.06 3.16
N ASP A 124 11.37 -21.45 2.27
CA ASP A 124 12.81 -21.21 2.43
C ASP A 124 13.23 -19.78 1.99
N ALA A 125 14.47 -19.36 2.27
CA ALA A 125 15.00 -18.09 1.77
C ALA A 125 15.36 -18.16 0.29
N SER A 126 15.76 -19.33 -0.21
CA SER A 126 16.10 -19.55 -1.62
C SER A 126 14.90 -19.46 -2.57
N ASP A 127 13.67 -19.46 -2.03
CA ASP A 127 12.45 -19.41 -2.86
C ASP A 127 12.34 -18.16 -3.73
N PHE A 128 12.94 -17.04 -3.32
CA PHE A 128 12.98 -15.82 -4.13
C PHE A 128 13.84 -15.98 -5.40
N ASP A 129 14.79 -16.90 -5.38
CA ASP A 129 15.73 -17.14 -6.48
C ASP A 129 15.20 -18.17 -7.48
N THR A 130 14.26 -19.03 -7.08
CA THR A 130 13.84 -20.22 -7.87
C THR A 130 12.33 -20.36 -8.05
N PHE A 131 11.50 -19.86 -7.13
CA PHE A 131 10.06 -20.17 -7.06
C PHE A 131 9.15 -18.95 -7.30
N THR A 132 9.68 -17.81 -7.76
CA THR A 132 8.82 -16.72 -8.25
C THR A 132 8.10 -17.12 -9.54
N GLN A 133 6.92 -16.55 -9.77
CA GLN A 133 5.99 -17.06 -10.79
C GLN A 133 6.54 -16.92 -12.23
N ASP A 134 7.38 -15.92 -12.50
CA ASP A 134 8.12 -15.77 -13.77
C ASP A 134 9.03 -16.98 -14.06
N LYS A 135 9.72 -17.48 -13.04
CA LYS A 135 10.66 -18.61 -13.15
C LYS A 135 9.93 -19.92 -13.35
N LEU A 136 8.81 -20.10 -12.66
CA LEU A 136 7.98 -21.30 -12.80
C LEU A 136 7.34 -21.41 -14.18
N GLN A 137 6.90 -20.29 -14.75
CA GLN A 137 6.31 -20.29 -16.09
C GLN A 137 7.36 -20.44 -17.20
N ALA A 138 8.56 -19.90 -17.01
CA ALA A 138 9.65 -20.06 -17.99
C ALA A 138 10.22 -21.49 -18.08
N ALA A 139 9.98 -22.32 -17.05
CA ALA A 139 10.44 -23.71 -17.00
C ALA A 139 9.46 -24.72 -17.63
N GLN A 140 8.29 -24.27 -18.09
CA GLN A 140 7.26 -25.08 -18.77
C GLN A 140 7.43 -25.01 -20.29
#